data_AF-A0A497ECQ5-F1
#
_entry.id   AF-A0A497ECQ5-F1
#
_cell.length_a   1.000
_cell.length_b   1.000
_cell.length_c   1.000
_cell.angle_alpha   90.00
_cell.angle_beta   90.00
_cell.angle_gamma   90.00
#
_symmetry.space_group_name_H-M   'P 1'
#
loop_
_entity.id
_entity.type
_entity.pdbx_description
1 polymer ?
#
loop_
_entity_poly.entity_id
_entity_poly.type
_entity_poly.pdbx_seq_one_letter_code
_entity_poly.pdbx_strand_id
1 'polypeptide(L)'
;MGRRAPFPAAYPESAISMKTYPVHDEEGRLIGFEISSAWVTFRPLFRILRSVSGVSNIRRCRRGDVRISFDLFGNPMQIVEPWGDNSRFLVGSVDETKRLNLAELHDVFRAYKGL
;
A
#
# COMPACT_ATOMS: atom_id res chain seq x y z
N MET A 1 -44.38 25.59 0.85
CA MET A 1 -43.10 26.30 1.09
C MET A 1 -42.13 25.34 1.76
N GLY A 2 -40.89 25.27 1.27
CA GLY A 2 -39.85 24.35 1.76
C GLY A 2 -39.24 23.51 0.65
N ARG A 3 -38.66 24.15 -0.38
CA ARG A 3 -37.83 23.43 -1.37
C ARG A 3 -36.56 22.96 -0.65
N ARG A 4 -36.44 21.66 -0.39
CA ARG A 4 -35.14 21.06 -0.05
C ARG A 4 -34.22 21.30 -1.24
N ALA A 5 -33.09 21.94 -0.99
CA ALA A 5 -32.03 22.08 -1.98
C ALA A 5 -31.64 20.68 -2.49
N PRO A 6 -31.38 20.50 -3.80
CA PRO A 6 -30.76 19.27 -4.27
C PRO A 6 -29.40 19.14 -3.58
N PHE A 7 -29.18 18.01 -2.91
CA PHE A 7 -27.83 17.58 -2.56
C PHE A 7 -27.00 17.60 -3.86
N PRO A 8 -25.77 18.15 -3.85
CA PRO A 8 -24.97 18.20 -5.06
C PRO A 8 -24.68 16.76 -5.53
N ALA A 9 -25.23 16.44 -6.70
CA ALA A 9 -24.84 15.29 -7.49
C ALA A 9 -23.48 15.58 -8.11
N ALA A 10 -22.40 15.15 -7.43
CA ALA A 10 -21.11 14.84 -8.04
C ALA A 10 -20.15 14.31 -6.95
N TYR A 11 -20.16 13.00 -6.71
CA TYR A 11 -18.88 12.34 -6.51
C TYR A 11 -18.44 11.94 -7.93
N PRO A 12 -17.49 12.66 -8.56
CA PRO A 12 -16.97 12.25 -9.86
C PRO A 12 -16.31 10.89 -9.65
N GLU A 13 -16.64 9.93 -10.51
CA GLU A 13 -16.06 8.58 -10.63
C GLU A 13 -14.89 8.31 -9.67
N SER A 14 -15.21 8.02 -8.41
CA SER A 14 -14.23 7.41 -7.53
C SER A 14 -14.12 5.97 -7.99
N ALA A 15 -13.32 5.75 -9.03
CA ALA A 15 -12.68 4.46 -9.20
C ALA A 15 -12.17 4.06 -7.82
N ILE A 16 -12.63 2.91 -7.31
CA ILE A 16 -12.40 2.43 -5.94
C ILE A 16 -10.93 2.02 -5.81
N SER A 17 -10.02 2.98 -5.94
CA SER A 17 -8.58 2.77 -5.87
C SER A 17 -8.16 2.60 -4.42
N MET A 18 -7.20 1.70 -4.17
CA MET A 18 -6.61 1.52 -2.84
C MET A 18 -6.08 2.86 -2.33
N LYS A 19 -6.50 3.24 -1.11
CA LYS A 19 -5.94 4.42 -0.45
C LYS A 19 -4.54 4.11 0.03
N THR A 20 -3.59 4.91 -0.42
CA THR A 20 -2.20 4.86 0.00
C THR A 20 -1.82 6.16 0.73
N TYR A 21 -0.92 6.07 1.71
CA TYR A 21 -0.41 7.22 2.45
C TYR A 21 1.12 7.20 2.39
N PRO A 22 1.75 8.05 1.57
CA PRO A 22 3.20 8.02 1.41
C PRO A 22 3.91 8.50 2.69
N VAL A 23 5.02 7.85 3.02
CA VAL A 23 5.91 8.19 4.14
C VAL A 23 7.21 8.72 3.56
N HIS A 24 7.58 9.93 3.93
CA HIS A 24 8.79 10.60 3.44
C HIS A 24 9.81 10.78 4.56
N ASP A 25 11.10 10.79 4.20
CA ASP A 25 12.18 11.22 5.09
C ASP A 25 12.26 12.77 5.19
N GLU A 26 13.21 13.27 5.99
CA GLU A 26 13.47 14.71 6.17
C GLU A 26 13.89 15.40 4.85
N GLU A 27 14.40 14.63 3.89
CA GLU A 27 14.84 15.12 2.58
C GLU A 27 13.69 15.04 1.52
N GLY A 28 12.49 14.63 1.94
CA GLY A 28 11.29 14.53 1.11
C GLY A 28 11.24 13.30 0.21
N ARG A 29 12.08 12.29 0.43
CA ARG A 29 12.09 11.05 -0.37
C ARG A 29 11.14 10.02 0.18
N LEU A 30 10.49 9.28 -0.71
CA LEU A 30 9.56 8.21 -0.34
C LEU A 30 10.31 6.99 0.21
N ILE A 31 10.23 6.80 1.53
CA ILE A 31 10.88 5.69 2.26
C ILE A 31 9.93 4.52 2.56
N GLY A 32 8.63 4.75 2.41
CA GLY A 32 7.59 3.75 2.57
C GLY A 32 6.22 4.33 2.27
N PHE A 33 5.18 3.51 2.40
CA PHE A 33 3.81 3.99 2.32
C PHE A 33 2.86 3.06 3.06
N GLU A 34 1.81 3.61 3.63
CA GLU A 34 0.73 2.84 4.23
C GLU A 34 -0.34 2.51 3.19
N ILE A 35 -1.00 1.36 3.36
CA ILE A 35 -2.15 0.94 2.57
C ILE A 35 -3.33 0.64 3.50
N SER A 36 -4.53 1.04 3.10
CA SER A 36 -5.74 0.75 3.87
C SER A 36 -6.03 -0.75 3.92
N SER A 37 -6.35 -1.28 5.10
CA SER A 37 -6.68 -2.70 5.30
C SER A 37 -8.05 -3.13 4.74
N ALA A 38 -8.95 -2.16 4.50
CA ALA A 38 -10.39 -2.38 4.28
C ALA A 38 -10.74 -3.29 3.09
N TRP A 39 -9.76 -3.65 2.26
CA TRP A 39 -9.92 -4.48 1.06
C TRP A 39 -8.92 -5.65 1.00
N VAL A 40 -8.13 -5.86 2.05
CA VAL A 40 -6.91 -6.65 1.98
C VAL A 40 -7.15 -8.05 2.54
N THR A 41 -7.75 -8.91 1.72
CA THR A 41 -7.33 -10.32 1.79
C THR A 41 -5.89 -10.40 1.27
N PHE A 42 -5.09 -11.34 1.75
CA PHE A 42 -3.68 -11.46 1.32
C PHE A 42 -3.55 -11.64 -0.20
N ARG A 43 -4.52 -12.30 -0.84
CA ARG A 43 -4.46 -12.69 -2.25
C ARG A 43 -4.27 -11.50 -3.21
N PRO A 44 -5.04 -10.39 -3.11
CA PRO A 44 -4.75 -9.12 -3.75
C PRO A 44 -3.30 -8.64 -3.61
N LEU A 45 -2.74 -8.60 -2.40
CA LEU A 45 -1.38 -8.10 -2.18
C LEU A 45 -0.34 -8.93 -2.93
N PHE A 46 -0.45 -10.26 -2.86
CA PHE A 46 0.44 -11.15 -3.60
C PHE A 46 0.35 -10.93 -5.11
N ARG A 47 -0.84 -10.61 -5.63
CA ARG A 47 -1.02 -10.31 -7.05
C ARG A 47 -0.40 -8.97 -7.43
N ILE A 48 -0.63 -7.93 -6.64
CA ILE A 48 -0.04 -6.59 -6.86
C ILE A 48 1.49 -6.71 -6.85
N LEU A 49 2.07 -7.32 -5.82
CA LEU A 49 3.51 -7.51 -5.69
C LEU A 49 4.11 -8.26 -6.89
N ARG A 50 3.46 -9.33 -7.38
CA ARG A 50 3.91 -10.08 -8.57
C ARG A 50 3.86 -9.28 -9.87
N SER A 51 3.11 -8.19 -9.92
CA SER A 51 3.01 -7.33 -11.12
C SER A 51 4.08 -6.24 -11.18
N VAL A 52 4.81 -6.01 -10.09
CA VAL A 52 5.83 -4.97 -10.01
C VAL A 52 7.17 -5.52 -10.49
N SER A 53 7.85 -4.78 -11.37
CA SER A 53 9.17 -5.17 -11.86
C SER A 53 10.18 -5.22 -10.72
N GLY A 54 11.09 -6.20 -10.76
CA GLY A 54 12.11 -6.37 -9.73
C GLY A 54 11.62 -6.95 -8.40
N VAL A 55 10.31 -7.19 -8.23
CA VAL A 55 9.80 -7.88 -7.05
C VAL A 55 10.03 -9.39 -7.15
N SER A 56 10.60 -9.99 -6.11
CA SER A 56 10.83 -11.44 -6.01
C SER A 56 10.69 -11.95 -4.57
N ASN A 57 10.86 -13.26 -4.36
CA ASN A 57 10.87 -13.92 -3.04
C ASN A 57 9.67 -13.61 -2.12
N ILE A 58 8.49 -13.37 -2.70
CA ILE A 58 7.28 -13.01 -1.95
C ILE A 58 6.84 -14.19 -1.07
N ARG A 59 6.80 -13.97 0.25
CA ARG A 59 6.44 -14.97 1.27
C ARG A 59 5.44 -14.40 2.26
N ARG A 60 4.52 -15.26 2.73
CA ARG A 60 3.61 -14.92 3.83
C ARG A 60 4.33 -15.17 5.15
N CYS A 61 4.30 -14.18 6.03
CA CYS A 61 4.81 -14.29 7.39
C CYS A 61 3.65 -14.54 8.36
N ARG A 62 3.83 -15.46 9.31
CA ARG A 62 2.81 -15.82 10.31
C ARG A 62 3.19 -15.39 11.75
N ARG A 63 4.39 -14.84 11.93
CA ARG A 63 4.94 -14.47 13.24
C ARG A 63 5.23 -12.98 13.28
N GLY A 64 4.86 -12.36 14.39
CA GLY A 64 5.02 -10.92 14.63
C GLY A 64 4.09 -10.08 13.74
N ASP A 65 4.51 -8.83 13.57
CA ASP A 65 3.74 -7.81 12.85
C ASP A 65 3.97 -7.87 11.33
N VAL A 66 5.00 -8.61 10.89
CA VAL A 66 5.26 -8.84 9.46
C VAL A 66 4.21 -9.77 8.89
N ARG A 67 3.51 -9.30 7.87
CA ARG A 67 2.47 -10.07 7.17
C ARG A 67 2.95 -10.66 5.85
N ILE A 68 3.77 -9.92 5.11
CA ILE A 68 4.42 -10.36 3.87
C ILE A 68 5.87 -9.89 3.86
N SER A 69 6.80 -10.74 3.44
CA SER A 69 8.16 -10.34 3.05
C SER A 69 8.37 -10.57 1.57
N PHE A 70 9.21 -9.76 0.94
CA PHE A 70 9.59 -9.87 -0.47
C PHE A 70 10.90 -9.11 -0.71
N ASP A 71 11.49 -9.28 -1.88
CA ASP A 71 12.65 -8.48 -2.29
C ASP A 71 12.26 -7.55 -3.44
N LEU A 72 12.77 -6.32 -3.45
CA LEU A 72 12.65 -5.36 -4.55
C LEU A 72 14.05 -5.04 -5.10
N PHE A 73 14.32 -5.45 -6.34
CA PHE A 73 15.65 -5.36 -6.95
C PHE A 73 16.77 -5.94 -6.05
N GLY A 74 16.47 -7.06 -5.37
CA GLY A 74 17.39 -7.73 -4.45
C GLY A 74 17.46 -7.11 -3.05
N ASN A 75 16.64 -6.12 -2.72
CA ASN A 75 16.61 -5.49 -1.41
C ASN A 75 15.41 -5.97 -0.59
N PRO A 76 15.60 -6.36 0.68
CA PRO A 76 14.54 -6.92 1.51
C PRO A 76 13.50 -5.86 1.88
N MET A 77 12.23 -6.20 1.62
CA MET A 77 11.05 -5.39 1.85
C MET A 77 10.03 -6.16 2.69
N GLN A 78 9.14 -5.42 3.34
CA GLN A 78 8.09 -5.99 4.16
C GLN A 78 6.78 -5.21 4.08
N ILE A 79 5.69 -5.94 4.33
CA ILE A 79 4.38 -5.39 4.66
C ILE A 79 4.10 -5.73 6.12
N VAL A 80 4.01 -4.72 6.98
CA VAL A 80 3.82 -4.87 8.43
C VAL A 80 2.49 -4.30 8.89
N GLU A 81 1.93 -4.87 9.95
CA GLU A 81 0.74 -4.39 10.65
C GLU A 81 1.14 -3.81 12.02
N PRO A 82 1.49 -2.52 12.10
CA PRO A 82 2.16 -1.98 13.28
C PRO A 82 1.24 -1.82 14.51
N TRP A 83 -0.09 -1.77 14.34
CA TRP A 83 -1.02 -1.43 15.43
C TRP A 83 -1.96 -2.57 15.85
N GLY A 84 -1.93 -3.73 15.19
CA GLY A 84 -2.78 -4.88 15.51
C GLY A 84 -4.29 -4.65 15.38
N ASP A 85 -4.72 -3.45 14.98
CA ASP A 85 -6.11 -3.04 14.82
C ASP A 85 -6.62 -3.26 13.38
N ASN A 86 -5.77 -3.83 12.52
CA ASN A 86 -6.03 -3.99 11.09
C ASN A 86 -6.59 -2.72 10.44
N SER A 87 -6.13 -1.52 10.80
CA SER A 87 -6.59 -0.29 10.12
C SER A 87 -5.76 -0.01 8.85
N ARG A 88 -4.44 -0.25 8.92
CA ARG A 88 -3.48 0.00 7.84
C ARG A 88 -2.29 -0.95 7.92
N PHE A 89 -1.67 -1.17 6.77
CA PHE A 89 -0.39 -1.88 6.68
C PHE A 89 0.69 -0.92 6.15
N LEU A 90 1.89 -0.98 6.70
CA LEU A 90 3.04 -0.23 6.20
C LEU A 90 3.82 -1.11 5.22
N VAL A 91 4.10 -0.58 4.03
CA VAL A 91 4.98 -1.16 3.02
C VAL A 91 6.29 -0.39 3.03
N GLY A 92 7.42 -1.07 3.25
CA GLY A 92 8.72 -0.41 3.35
C GLY A 92 9.90 -1.37 3.36
N SER A 93 11.09 -0.78 3.28
CA SER A 93 12.36 -1.52 3.40
C SER A 93 12.53 -2.06 4.81
N VAL A 94 13.17 -3.22 4.93
CA VAL A 94 13.66 -3.71 6.24
C VAL A 94 14.87 -2.90 6.70
N ASP A 95 15.62 -2.35 5.74
CA ASP A 95 16.80 -1.54 5.98
C ASP A 95 16.51 -0.09 5.54
N GLU A 96 16.25 0.77 6.51
CA GLU A 96 15.93 2.20 6.29
C GLU A 96 17.12 2.99 5.74
N THR A 97 18.35 2.45 5.82
CA THR A 97 19.53 3.11 5.25
C THR A 97 19.59 2.99 3.74
N LYS A 98 18.84 2.03 3.16
CA LYS A 98 18.79 1.81 1.71
C LYS A 98 17.83 2.78 1.04
N ARG A 99 18.40 3.59 0.15
CA ARG A 99 17.67 4.52 -0.70
C ARG A 99 17.06 3.79 -1.89
N LEU A 100 15.88 3.21 -1.69
CA LEU A 100 15.12 2.55 -2.75
C LEU A 100 14.10 3.51 -3.36
N ASN A 101 13.97 3.48 -4.68
CA ASN A 101 12.88 4.19 -5.34
C ASN A 101 11.60 3.36 -5.20
N LEU A 102 10.71 3.77 -4.31
CA LEU A 102 9.44 3.10 -4.06
C LEU A 102 8.27 3.66 -4.90
N ALA A 103 8.52 4.63 -5.79
CA ALA A 103 7.46 5.30 -6.54
C ALA A 103 6.66 4.31 -7.42
N GLU A 104 7.35 3.44 -8.18
CA GLU A 104 6.68 2.44 -9.03
C GLU A 104 5.84 1.48 -8.19
N LEU A 105 6.39 1.00 -7.07
CA LEU A 105 5.69 0.13 -6.14
C LEU A 105 4.44 0.83 -5.60
N HIS A 106 4.57 2.07 -5.12
CA HIS A 106 3.47 2.87 -4.60
C HIS A 106 2.37 3.11 -5.65
N ASP A 107 2.75 3.46 -6.88
CA ASP A 107 1.82 3.73 -7.97
C ASP A 107 1.01 2.49 -8.36
N VAL A 108 1.64 1.31 -8.38
CA VAL A 108 0.94 0.05 -8.66
C VAL A 108 -0.06 -0.30 -7.55
N PHE A 109 0.29 -0.07 -6.28
CA PHE A 109 -0.66 -0.22 -5.17
C PHE A 109 -1.82 0.76 -5.28
N ARG A 110 -1.53 2.04 -5.56
CA ARG A 110 -2.54 3.09 -5.73
C ARG A 110 -3.46 2.84 -6.91
N ALA A 111 -2.97 2.27 -8.01
CA ALA A 111 -3.76 1.95 -9.19
C ALA A 111 -4.69 0.74 -9.00
N TYR A 112 -4.52 -0.04 -7.93
CA TYR A 112 -5.33 -1.23 -7.67
C TYR A 112 -6.78 -0.86 -7.31
N LYS A 113 -7.76 -1.35 -8.08
CA LYS A 113 -9.18 -0.98 -7.94
C LYS A 113 -10.07 -1.97 -7.19
N GLY A 114 -9.51 -3.05 -6.64
CA GLY A 114 -10.32 -4.22 -6.24
C GLY A 114 -10.92 -4.91 -7.47
N LEU A 115 -11.11 -6.22 -7.44
CA LEU A 115 -11.99 -6.90 -8.40
C LEU A 115 -13.31 -7.18 -7.70
#